data_AF-A0A4R9QMG7-F1
#
_entry.id   AF-A0A4R9QMG7-F1
#
_cell.length_a   1.000
_cell.length_b   1.000
_cell.length_c   1.000
_cell.angle_alpha   90.00
_cell.angle_beta   90.00
_cell.angle_gamma   90.00
#
_symmetry.space_group_name_H-M   'P 1'
#
loop_
_entity.id
_entity.type
_entity.pdbx_description
1 polymer ?
#
loop_
_entity_poly.entity_id
_entity_poly.type
_entity_poly.pdbx_seq_one_letter_code
_entity_poly.pdbx_strand_id
1 'polypeptide(L)' 'MTRNEIISVLGPVDEAVIADIALTGASLEELREAFAWIGADEALVNEGHPMPGTRVAKLIEILEPPEDEPEAPRAAD' A
#
# COMPACT_ATOMS: atom_id res chain seq x y z
N MET A 1 -5.71 -15.05 -3.73
CA MET A 1 -6.66 -13.93 -3.74
C MET A 1 -7.13 -13.69 -5.16
N THR A 2 -8.40 -13.32 -5.34
CA THR A 2 -9.04 -13.09 -6.64
C THR A 2 -9.20 -11.60 -6.94
N ARG A 3 -9.40 -11.23 -8.22
CA ARG A 3 -9.69 -9.85 -8.63
C ARG A 3 -10.84 -9.23 -7.83
N ASN A 4 -11.95 -9.95 -7.68
CA ASN A 4 -13.14 -9.42 -7.01
C ASN A 4 -12.86 -9.09 -5.54
N GLU A 5 -12.03 -9.88 -4.87
CA GLU A 5 -11.62 -9.61 -3.49
C GLU A 5 -10.76 -8.34 -3.40
N ILE A 6 -9.85 -8.13 -4.35
CA ILE A 6 -8.99 -6.94 -4.41
C ILE A 6 -9.84 -5.67 -4.62
N ILE A 7 -10.74 -5.69 -5.62
CA ILE A 7 -11.63 -4.55 -5.92
C ILE A 7 -12.58 -4.26 -4.75
N SER A 8 -12.98 -5.29 -3.98
CA SER A 8 -13.83 -5.10 -2.81
C SER A 8 -13.15 -4.35 -1.66
N VAL A 9 -11.80 -4.34 -1.62
CA VAL A 9 -11.02 -3.63 -0.59
C VAL A 9 -10.58 -2.26 -1.09
N LEU A 10 -10.00 -2.20 -2.29
CA LEU A 10 -9.37 -0.98 -2.82
C LEU A 10 -10.31 -0.13 -3.66
N GLY A 11 -11.45 -0.68 -4.07
CA GLY A 11 -12.30 -0.08 -5.10
C GLY A 11 -11.76 -0.31 -6.52
N PRO A 12 -12.19 0.51 -7.50
CA PRO A 12 -11.72 0.42 -8.87
C PRO A 12 -10.24 0.81 -8.94
N VAL A 13 -9.38 -0.14 -9.29
CA VAL A 13 -7.93 0.06 -9.48
C VAL A 13 -7.49 -0.54 -10.80
N ASP A 14 -6.31 -0.14 -11.29
CA ASP A 14 -5.78 -0.60 -12.56
C ASP A 14 -5.50 -2.11 -12.59
N GLU A 15 -5.63 -2.72 -13.77
CA GLU A 15 -5.36 -4.14 -13.99
C GLU A 15 -3.93 -4.52 -13.58
N ALA A 16 -2.96 -3.63 -13.82
CA ALA A 16 -1.57 -3.84 -13.44
C ALA A 16 -1.42 -4.01 -11.92
N VAL A 17 -2.05 -3.13 -11.13
CA VAL A 17 -2.06 -3.19 -9.67
C VAL A 17 -2.72 -4.49 -9.19
N ILE A 18 -3.83 -4.89 -9.80
CA ILE A 18 -4.52 -6.15 -9.48
C ILE A 18 -3.60 -7.36 -9.72
N ALA A 19 -2.86 -7.36 -10.83
CA ALA A 19 -1.92 -8.42 -11.18
C ALA A 19 -0.74 -8.47 -10.19
N ASP A 20 -0.14 -7.33 -9.86
CA ASP A 20 0.99 -7.25 -8.93
C ASP A 20 0.60 -7.73 -7.53
N ILE A 21 -0.58 -7.29 -7.04
CA ILE A 21 -1.14 -7.76 -5.78
C ILE A 21 -1.39 -9.27 -5.81
N ALA A 22 -1.95 -9.82 -6.90
CA ALA A 22 -2.18 -11.26 -7.03
C ALA A 22 -0.86 -12.07 -7.02
N LEU A 23 0.20 -11.51 -7.60
CA LEU A 23 1.54 -12.12 -7.63
C LEU A 23 2.24 -12.12 -6.26
N THR A 24 1.83 -11.28 -5.31
CA THR A 24 2.39 -11.31 -3.94
C THR A 24 2.09 -12.61 -3.18
N GLY A 25 1.03 -13.33 -3.58
CA GLY A 25 0.55 -14.51 -2.85
C GLY A 25 -0.06 -14.18 -1.48
N ALA A 26 -0.38 -12.91 -1.21
CA ALA A 26 -1.01 -12.48 0.03
C ALA A 26 -2.48 -12.90 0.12
N SER A 27 -2.96 -12.96 1.35
CA SER A 27 -4.35 -13.19 1.73
C SER A 27 -5.16 -11.88 1.72
N LEU A 28 -6.49 -12.02 1.74
CA LEU A 28 -7.40 -10.88 1.82
C LEU A 28 -7.23 -10.09 3.14
N GLU A 29 -6.90 -10.77 4.24
CA GLU A 29 -6.62 -10.11 5.52
C GLU A 29 -5.35 -9.24 5.44
N GLU A 30 -4.28 -9.76 4.86
CA GLU A 30 -3.03 -8.99 4.63
C GLU A 30 -3.26 -7.77 3.73
N LEU A 31 -4.15 -7.86 2.73
CA LEU A 31 -4.53 -6.71 1.89
C LEU A 31 -5.30 -5.65 2.66
N ARG A 32 -6.23 -6.05 3.53
CA ARG A 32 -6.97 -5.09 4.38
C ARG A 32 -6.07 -4.42 5.39
N GLU A 33 -5.11 -5.17 5.95
CA GLU A 33 -4.11 -4.63 6.85
C GLU A 33 -3.24 -3.59 6.13
N ALA A 34 -2.71 -3.92 4.95
CA ALA A 34 -1.93 -2.98 4.13
C ALA A 34 -2.72 -1.72 3.78
N PHE A 35 -4.00 -1.86 3.41
CA PHE A 35 -4.86 -0.73 3.12
C PHE A 35 -5.16 0.13 4.35
N ALA A 36 -5.33 -0.49 5.52
CA ALA A 36 -5.49 0.20 6.79
C ALA A 36 -4.22 0.96 7.20
N TRP A 37 -3.04 0.43 6.89
CA TRP A 37 -1.76 1.12 7.10
C TRP A 37 -1.66 2.41 6.31
N ILE A 38 -2.04 2.40 5.04
CA ILE A 38 -2.00 3.58 4.16
C ILE A 38 -3.07 4.61 4.55
N GLY A 39 -4.24 4.14 4.96
CA GLY A 39 -5.35 5.01 5.38
C GLY A 39 -5.27 5.50 6.82
N ALA A 40 -4.34 4.99 7.63
CA ALA A 40 -4.18 5.43 9.01
C ALA A 40 -3.47 6.79 9.03
N ASP A 41 -4.21 7.84 9.41
CA ASP A 41 -3.63 9.15 9.75
C ASP A 41 -2.41 8.96 10.67
N GLU A 42 -1.29 9.65 10.40
CA GLU A 42 0.00 9.53 11.11
C GLU A 42 -0.11 9.65 12.65
N ALA A 43 -1.22 10.21 13.15
CA ALA A 43 -1.53 10.29 14.56
C ALA A 43 -1.88 8.93 15.22
N LEU A 44 -2.44 7.96 14.48
CA LEU A 44 -2.81 6.62 14.99
C LEU A 44 -1.65 5.61 14.88
N VAL A 45 -0.73 5.82 13.93
CA VAL A 45 0.45 4.96 13.74
C VAL A 45 1.42 5.04 14.94
N ASN A 46 1.42 6.16 15.67
CA ASN A 46 2.32 6.38 16.82
C ASN A 46 1.95 5.61 18.10
N GLU A 47 0.78 4.99 18.21
CA GLU A 47 0.39 4.19 19.40
C GLU A 47 0.88 2.72 19.37
N GLY A 48 2.01 2.45 18.69
CA GLY A 48 2.70 1.17 18.80
C GLY A 48 2.11 0.04 17.96
N HIS A 49 1.60 0.37 16.76
CA HIS A 49 1.21 -0.66 15.81
C HIS A 49 2.41 -1.58 15.50
N PRO A 50 2.27 -2.91 15.65
CA PRO A 50 3.34 -3.85 15.34
C PRO A 50 3.70 -3.73 13.85
N MET A 51 5.00 -3.68 13.54
CA MET A 51 5.49 -3.54 12.16
C MET A 51 4.81 -4.58 11.25
N PRO A 52 4.38 -4.17 10.03
CA PRO A 52 3.70 -5.06 9.11
C PRO A 52 4.60 -6.25 8.76
N GLY A 53 3.99 -7.43 8.59
CA GLY A 53 4.70 -8.60 8.08
C GLY A 53 5.26 -8.36 6.67
N THR A 54 6.24 -9.15 6.24
CA THR A 54 6.94 -8.96 4.94
C THR A 54 6.00 -8.91 3.73
N ARG A 55 4.87 -9.61 3.76
CA ARG A 55 3.87 -9.56 2.68
C ARG A 55 3.02 -8.30 2.74
N VAL A 56 2.62 -7.88 3.94
CA VAL A 56 1.87 -6.63 4.15
C VAL A 56 2.74 -5.43 3.73
N ALA A 57 4.02 -5.42 4.09
CA ALA A 57 4.98 -4.40 3.63
C ALA A 57 5.06 -4.32 2.10
N LYS A 58 5.16 -5.47 1.42
CA LYS A 58 5.17 -5.51 -0.05
C LYS A 58 3.87 -5.02 -0.68
N LEU A 59 2.73 -5.26 -0.04
CA LEU A 59 1.45 -4.71 -0.50
C LEU A 59 1.40 -3.20 -0.31
N ILE A 60 1.92 -2.67 0.80
CA ILE A 60 2.02 -1.23 1.03
C ILE A 60 2.85 -0.57 -0.08
N GLU A 61 4.02 -1.13 -0.42
CA GLU A 61 4.88 -0.64 -1.52
C GLU A 61 4.18 -0.62 -2.89
N ILE A 62 3.24 -1.53 -3.15
CA ILE A 62 2.48 -1.56 -4.43
C ILE A 62 1.39 -0.50 -4.43
N LEU A 63 0.76 -0.27 -3.29
CA LEU A 63 -0.40 0.62 -3.12
C LEU A 63 -0.01 2.08 -2.91
N GLU A 64 1.15 2.32 -2.32
CA GLU A 64 1.76 3.62 -2.12
C GLU A 64 2.85 3.78 -3.20
N PRO A 65 2.52 4.31 -4.39
CA PRO A 65 3.56 4.64 -5.35
C PRO A 65 4.55 5.59 -4.67
N PRO A 66 5.86 5.49 -4.97
CA PRO A 66 6.83 6.40 -4.38
C PRO A 66 6.33 7.81 -4.63
N GLU A 67 6.12 8.57 -3.54
CA GLU A 67 5.82 9.99 -3.67
C GLU A 67 6.93 10.55 -4.55
N ASP A 68 6.57 11.06 -5.74
CA ASP A 68 7.51 11.74 -6.61
C ASP A 68 8.11 12.87 -5.79
N GLU A 69 9.30 12.63 -5.22
CA GLU A 69 10.08 13.60 -4.44
C GLU A 69 10.09 14.88 -5.26
N PRO A 70 9.46 15.98 -4.79
CA PRO A 70 9.50 17.23 -5.52
C PRO A 70 10.97 17.63 -5.66
N GLU A 71 11.49 17.63 -6.90
CA GLU A 71 12.87 18.02 -7.24
C GLU A 71 13.23 19.25 -6.42
N ALA A 72 14.07 19.05 -5.38
CA ALA A 72 14.50 20.12 -4.51
C ALA A 72 15.01 21.28 -5.39
N PRO A 73 14.57 22.53 -5.15
CA PRO A 73 14.98 23.63 -6.01
C PRO A 73 16.49 23.74 -5.93
N ARG A 74 17.17 23.39 -7.03
CA ARG A 74 18.60 23.61 -7.20
C ARG A 74 18.87 25.06 -6.84
N ALA A 75 19.65 25.25 -5.78
CA ALA A 75 20.11 26.54 -5.30
C ALA A 75 20.49 27.40 -6.50
N ALA A 76 19.74 28.48 -6.70
CA ALA A 76 20.18 29.54 -7.59
C ALA A 76 21.23 30.35 -6.83
N ASP A 77 22.42 30.35 -7.43
CA ASP A 77 23.66 31.05 -7.09
C ASP A 77 23.47 32.52 -6.70
#